data_AF-A0A9X2K2I3-F1
#
_entry.id   AF-A0A9X2K2I3-F1
#
_cell.length_a   1.000
_cell.length_b   1.000
_cell.length_c   1.000
_cell.angle_alpha   90.00
_cell.angle_beta   90.00
_cell.angle_gamma   90.00
#
_symmetry.space_group_name_H-M   'P 1'
#
loop_
_entity.id
_entity.type
_entity.pdbx_description
1 polymer ?
#
loop_
_entity_poly.entity_id
_entity_poly.type
_entity_poly.pdbx_seq_one_letter_code
_entity_poly.pdbx_strand_id
1 'polypeptide(L)'
;MDQVDALGDTDAWLESIALSKIADFAGEADAQDADTLSRYDPVKQVALLACLTHTAGMRARDDLAEMLSKRMAAHVKRAKAELEEIRARQRATSERLIGTYRQVLERLDPGSETSAAEVEAVARAMETVTSCAGNAGQVQALGEMLSALVVQTRSVQAVRAAVEQAG
;
A
#
# COMPACT_ATOMS: atom_id res chain seq x y z
N MET A 1 -14.69 -2.87 -22.19
CA MET A 1 -16.15 -2.90 -22.05
C MET A 1 -16.81 -2.49 -23.35
N ASP A 2 -16.26 -1.50 -24.06
CA ASP A 2 -16.73 -1.01 -25.36
C ASP A 2 -17.07 -2.10 -26.39
N GLN A 3 -16.35 -3.23 -26.45
CA GLN A 3 -16.66 -4.32 -27.38
C GLN A 3 -17.92 -5.12 -27.00
N VAL A 4 -18.18 -5.29 -25.70
CA VAL A 4 -19.40 -5.95 -25.19
C VAL A 4 -20.59 -4.99 -25.32
N ASP A 5 -20.35 -3.71 -25.10
CA ASP A 5 -21.38 -2.67 -25.17
C ASP A 5 -21.68 -2.25 -26.63
N ALA A 6 -20.79 -2.53 -27.58
CA ALA A 6 -20.99 -2.28 -29.01
C ALA A 6 -22.13 -3.09 -29.64
N LEU A 7 -22.55 -4.19 -28.99
CA LEU A 7 -23.68 -5.01 -29.43
C LEU A 7 -25.04 -4.35 -29.14
N GLY A 8 -25.06 -3.21 -28.45
CA GLY A 8 -26.25 -2.44 -28.13
C GLY A 8 -26.83 -2.77 -26.76
N ASP A 9 -27.86 -2.01 -26.39
CA ASP A 9 -28.57 -2.18 -25.13
C ASP A 9 -29.54 -3.37 -25.19
N THR A 10 -28.98 -4.57 -24.97
CA THR A 10 -29.76 -5.82 -24.96
C THR A 10 -30.77 -5.89 -23.82
N ASP A 11 -30.60 -5.11 -22.75
CA ASP A 11 -31.53 -5.08 -21.61
C ASP A 11 -32.85 -4.41 -22.05
N ALA A 12 -32.74 -3.31 -22.81
CA ALA A 12 -33.89 -2.63 -23.39
C ALA A 12 -34.68 -3.50 -24.38
N TRP A 13 -34.00 -4.39 -25.12
CA TRP A 13 -34.68 -5.27 -26.09
C TRP A 13 -35.51 -6.37 -25.42
N LEU A 14 -35.14 -6.76 -24.20
CA LEU A 14 -35.70 -7.92 -23.50
C LEU A 14 -36.45 -7.56 -22.21
N GLU A 15 -36.66 -6.27 -21.93
CA GLU A 15 -37.24 -5.74 -20.67
C GLU A 15 -38.55 -6.43 -20.25
N SER A 16 -39.41 -6.78 -21.21
CA SER A 16 -40.72 -7.41 -20.96
C SER A 16 -40.69 -8.94 -20.90
N ILE A 17 -39.53 -9.56 -21.13
CA ILE A 17 -39.38 -11.01 -21.24
C ILE A 17 -38.87 -11.57 -19.92
N ALA A 18 -39.51 -12.64 -19.44
CA ALA A 18 -39.06 -13.34 -18.24
C ALA A 18 -37.65 -13.93 -18.43
N LEU A 19 -36.78 -13.76 -17.43
CA LEU A 19 -35.40 -14.24 -17.45
C LEU A 19 -35.27 -15.74 -17.78
N SER A 20 -36.21 -16.58 -17.31
CA SER A 20 -36.20 -18.00 -17.64
C SER A 20 -36.36 -18.26 -19.14
N LYS A 21 -37.25 -17.52 -19.82
CA LYS A 21 -37.44 -17.63 -21.26
C LYS A 21 -36.23 -17.12 -22.03
N ILE A 22 -35.58 -16.05 -21.54
CA ILE A 22 -34.34 -15.54 -22.13
C ILE A 22 -33.26 -16.63 -22.06
N ALA A 23 -33.12 -17.29 -20.91
CA ALA A 23 -32.15 -18.38 -20.74
C ALA A 23 -32.48 -19.59 -21.63
N ASP A 24 -33.75 -19.99 -21.72
CA ASP A 24 -34.18 -21.10 -22.57
C ASP A 24 -33.90 -20.81 -24.05
N PHE A 25 -34.22 -19.61 -24.54
CA PHE A 25 -33.95 -19.20 -25.92
C PHE A 25 -32.47 -19.00 -26.21
N ALA A 26 -31.70 -18.47 -25.26
CA ALA A 26 -30.25 -18.42 -25.40
C ALA A 26 -29.66 -19.83 -25.49
N GLY A 27 -30.13 -20.77 -24.67
CA GLY A 27 -29.71 -22.17 -24.72
C GLY A 27 -30.10 -22.86 -26.02
N GLU A 28 -31.30 -22.60 -26.55
CA GLU A 28 -31.71 -23.09 -27.86
C GLU A 28 -30.79 -22.55 -28.96
N ALA A 29 -30.49 -21.25 -28.94
CA ALA A 29 -29.61 -20.62 -29.92
C ALA A 29 -28.17 -21.15 -29.87
N ASP A 30 -27.61 -21.33 -28.67
CA ASP A 30 -26.23 -21.81 -28.44
C ASP A 30 -26.04 -23.26 -28.91
N ALA A 31 -27.12 -24.05 -28.96
CA ALA A 31 -27.09 -25.44 -29.41
C ALA A 31 -27.17 -25.60 -30.95
N GLN A 32 -27.49 -24.53 -31.70
CA GLN A 32 -27.60 -24.57 -33.16
C GLN A 32 -26.36 -23.99 -33.83
N ASP A 33 -26.06 -24.47 -35.05
CA ASP A 33 -25.05 -23.85 -35.89
C ASP A 33 -25.62 -22.66 -36.69
N ALA A 34 -24.71 -21.87 -37.26
CA ALA A 34 -25.09 -20.68 -38.02
C ALA A 34 -25.94 -21.00 -39.26
N ASP A 35 -25.71 -22.15 -39.93
CA ASP A 35 -26.52 -22.57 -41.08
C ASP A 35 -27.96 -22.86 -40.65
N THR A 36 -28.16 -23.61 -39.56
CA THR A 36 -29.50 -23.93 -39.06
C THR A 36 -30.24 -22.67 -38.60
N LEU A 37 -29.56 -21.78 -37.87
CA LEU A 37 -30.15 -20.50 -37.45
C LEU A 37 -30.52 -19.62 -38.65
N SER A 38 -29.77 -19.68 -39.76
CA SER A 38 -30.06 -18.90 -40.98
C SER A 38 -31.37 -19.31 -41.67
N ARG A 39 -31.86 -20.52 -41.40
CA ARG A 39 -33.07 -21.09 -42.02
C ARG A 39 -34.34 -20.86 -41.20
N TYR A 40 -34.21 -20.28 -40.00
CA TYR A 40 -35.36 -20.02 -39.14
C TYR A 40 -36.19 -18.84 -39.68
N ASP A 41 -37.46 -18.77 -39.25
CA ASP A 41 -38.26 -17.58 -39.50
C ASP A 41 -37.53 -16.33 -38.97
N PRO A 42 -37.50 -15.21 -39.72
CA PRO A 42 -36.73 -14.04 -39.34
C PRO A 42 -37.05 -13.51 -37.94
N VAL A 43 -38.31 -13.60 -37.49
CA VAL A 43 -38.72 -13.15 -36.16
C VAL A 43 -38.12 -14.05 -35.09
N LYS A 44 -38.20 -15.38 -35.30
CA LYS A 44 -37.60 -16.36 -34.38
C LYS A 44 -36.08 -16.21 -34.34
N GLN A 45 -35.46 -16.04 -35.50
CA GLN A 45 -34.01 -15.88 -35.62
C GLN A 45 -33.51 -14.68 -34.82
N VAL A 46 -34.13 -13.50 -34.99
CA VAL A 46 -33.74 -12.28 -34.26
C VAL A 46 -33.95 -12.46 -32.76
N ALA A 47 -35.06 -13.06 -32.33
CA ALA A 47 -35.33 -13.31 -30.91
C ALA A 47 -34.28 -14.21 -30.25
N LEU A 48 -33.90 -15.31 -30.91
CA LEU A 48 -32.86 -16.24 -30.43
C LEU A 48 -31.50 -15.55 -30.33
N LEU A 49 -31.11 -14.80 -31.37
CA LEU A 49 -29.82 -14.08 -31.39
C LEU A 49 -29.77 -12.97 -30.34
N ALA A 50 -30.87 -12.25 -30.09
CA ALA A 50 -30.95 -11.25 -29.04
C ALA A 50 -30.76 -11.87 -27.65
N CYS A 51 -31.45 -12.98 -27.36
CA CYS A 51 -31.31 -13.70 -26.09
C CYS A 51 -29.91 -14.28 -25.89
N LEU A 52 -29.32 -14.84 -26.96
CA LEU A 52 -27.95 -15.36 -26.94
C LEU A 52 -26.94 -14.26 -26.65
N THR A 53 -27.05 -13.13 -27.36
CA THR A 53 -26.15 -11.98 -27.20
C THR A 53 -26.23 -11.40 -25.80
N HIS A 54 -27.44 -11.21 -25.27
CA HIS A 54 -27.67 -10.75 -23.91
C HIS A 54 -27.00 -11.68 -22.88
N THR A 55 -27.26 -12.99 -22.97
CA THR A 55 -26.71 -13.98 -22.03
C THR A 55 -25.19 -14.09 -22.14
N ALA A 56 -24.64 -14.04 -23.35
CA ALA A 56 -23.20 -14.02 -23.57
C ALA A 56 -22.55 -12.75 -22.98
N GLY A 57 -23.18 -11.59 -23.15
CA GLY A 57 -22.72 -10.32 -22.56
C GLY A 57 -22.72 -10.35 -21.04
N MET A 58 -23.78 -10.88 -20.42
CA MET A 58 -23.87 -11.11 -18.98
C MET A 58 -22.73 -12.00 -18.48
N ARG A 59 -22.53 -13.18 -19.08
CA ARG A 59 -21.46 -14.12 -18.72
C ARG A 59 -20.08 -13.48 -18.84
N ALA A 60 -19.82 -12.76 -19.93
CA ALA A 60 -18.54 -12.07 -20.13
C ALA A 60 -18.26 -11.01 -19.05
N ARG A 61 -19.29 -10.30 -18.58
CA ARG A 61 -19.16 -9.32 -17.49
C ARG A 61 -18.91 -10.01 -16.15
N ASP A 62 -19.59 -11.12 -15.86
CA ASP A 62 -19.39 -11.90 -14.64
C ASP A 62 -17.97 -12.50 -14.58
N ASP A 63 -17.51 -13.10 -15.67
CA ASP A 63 -16.15 -13.64 -15.78
C ASP A 63 -15.09 -12.55 -15.56
N LEU A 64 -15.31 -11.37 -16.14
CA LEU A 64 -14.42 -10.22 -15.95
C LEU A 64 -14.42 -9.72 -14.51
N ALA A 65 -15.60 -9.66 -13.86
CA ALA A 65 -15.71 -9.29 -12.46
C ALA A 65 -14.98 -10.29 -11.55
N GLU A 66 -15.09 -11.59 -11.83
CA GLU A 66 -14.37 -12.63 -11.09
C GLU A 66 -12.86 -12.52 -11.30
N MET A 67 -12.39 -12.37 -12.53
CA MET A 67 -10.97 -12.20 -12.84
C MET A 67 -10.38 -10.95 -12.17
N LEU A 68 -11.09 -9.83 -12.23
CA LEU A 68 -10.68 -8.59 -11.58
C LEU A 68 -10.58 -8.78 -10.06
N SER A 69 -11.57 -9.41 -9.45
CA SER A 69 -11.60 -9.69 -8.01
C SER A 69 -10.40 -10.55 -7.59
N LYS A 70 -10.12 -11.64 -8.32
CA LYS A 70 -8.95 -12.50 -8.08
C LYS A 70 -7.64 -11.73 -8.23
N ARG A 71 -7.53 -10.92 -9.29
CA ARG A 71 -6.33 -10.11 -9.55
C ARG A 71 -6.09 -9.08 -8.46
N MET A 72 -7.13 -8.37 -8.02
CA MET A 72 -7.02 -7.39 -6.93
C MET A 72 -6.65 -8.05 -5.60
N ALA A 73 -7.21 -9.22 -5.29
CA ALA A 73 -6.82 -9.99 -4.11
C ALA A 73 -5.32 -10.34 -4.12
N ALA A 74 -4.79 -10.77 -5.28
CA ALA A 74 -3.37 -11.05 -5.44
C ALA A 74 -2.49 -9.79 -5.28
N HIS A 75 -2.90 -8.66 -5.85
CA HIS A 75 -2.20 -7.38 -5.70
C HIS A 75 -2.17 -6.91 -4.24
N VAL A 76 -3.31 -6.96 -3.53
CA VAL A 76 -3.39 -6.59 -2.11
C VAL A 76 -2.51 -7.51 -1.25
N LYS A 77 -2.49 -8.82 -1.53
CA LYS A 77 -1.62 -9.77 -0.83
C LYS A 77 -0.13 -9.40 -1.01
N ARG A 78 0.28 -9.09 -2.24
CA ARG A 78 1.66 -8.67 -2.54
C ARG A 78 2.02 -7.36 -1.85
N ALA A 79 1.16 -6.35 -1.96
CA ALA A 79 1.38 -5.05 -1.33
C ALA A 79 1.53 -5.15 0.20
N LYS A 80 0.72 -6.01 0.86
CA LYS A 80 0.86 -6.29 2.29
C LYS A 80 2.20 -6.95 2.63
N ALA A 81 2.64 -7.91 1.82
CA ALA A 81 3.94 -8.56 2.02
C ALA A 81 5.11 -7.56 1.87
N GLU A 82 5.09 -6.75 0.81
CA GLU A 82 6.10 -5.70 0.57
C GLU A 82 6.10 -4.65 1.69
N LEU A 83 4.93 -4.28 2.21
CA LEU A 83 4.81 -3.36 3.34
C LEU A 83 5.43 -3.93 4.62
N GLU A 84 5.18 -5.21 4.92
CA GLU A 84 5.81 -5.88 6.06
C GLU A 84 7.33 -5.97 5.92
N GLU A 85 7.83 -6.19 4.72
CA GLU A 85 9.27 -6.16 4.42
C GLU A 85 9.87 -4.77 4.66
N ILE A 86 9.20 -3.70 4.20
CA ILE A 86 9.62 -2.32 4.47
C ILE A 86 9.65 -2.06 5.99
N ARG A 87 8.60 -2.44 6.72
CA ARG A 87 8.52 -2.28 8.18
C ARG A 87 9.62 -3.06 8.90
N ALA A 88 9.95 -4.25 8.44
CA ALA A 88 11.06 -5.03 9.00
C ALA A 88 12.42 -4.33 8.77
N ARG A 89 12.68 -3.84 7.55
CA ARG A 89 13.90 -3.08 7.25
C ARG A 89 14.02 -1.79 8.06
N GLN A 90 12.91 -1.07 8.25
CA GLN A 90 12.87 0.11 9.10
C GLN A 90 13.19 -0.22 10.56
N ARG A 91 12.57 -1.27 11.13
CA ARG A 91 12.88 -1.74 12.49
C ARG A 91 14.36 -2.09 12.65
N ALA A 92 14.93 -2.88 11.74
CA ALA A 92 16.35 -3.24 11.77
C ALA A 92 17.27 -1.99 11.68
N THR A 93 16.90 -1.01 10.86
CA THR A 93 17.65 0.26 10.76
C THR A 93 17.57 1.05 12.05
N SER A 94 16.39 1.17 12.65
CA SER A 94 16.18 1.85 13.93
C SER A 94 16.95 1.18 15.06
N GLU A 95 16.90 -0.15 15.16
CA GLU A 95 17.67 -0.92 16.15
C GLU A 95 19.17 -0.71 16.01
N ARG A 96 19.69 -0.73 14.76
CA ARG A 96 21.10 -0.43 14.49
C ARG A 96 21.47 0.99 14.93
N LEU A 97 20.65 1.98 14.60
CA LEU A 97 20.89 3.38 14.99
C LEU A 97 20.89 3.55 16.51
N ILE A 98 19.92 2.95 17.21
CA ILE A 98 19.86 2.95 18.68
C ILE A 98 21.12 2.30 19.27
N GLY A 99 21.56 1.18 18.70
CA GLY A 99 22.79 0.50 19.12
C GLY A 99 24.04 1.37 18.95
N THR A 100 24.21 1.99 17.79
CA THR A 100 25.32 2.93 17.54
C THR A 100 25.25 4.13 18.48
N TYR A 101 24.05 4.69 18.70
CA TYR A 101 23.88 5.82 19.61
C TYR A 101 24.22 5.46 21.06
N ARG A 102 23.81 4.27 21.53
CA ARG A 102 24.19 3.76 22.85
C ARG A 102 25.71 3.66 23.00
N GLN A 103 26.41 3.11 22.00
CA GLN A 103 27.88 3.02 22.03
C GLN A 103 28.55 4.40 22.08
N VAL A 104 27.99 5.39 21.37
CA VAL A 104 28.47 6.77 21.42
C VAL A 104 28.27 7.36 22.81
N LEU A 105 27.10 7.15 23.44
CA LEU A 105 26.83 7.61 24.80
C LEU A 105 27.71 6.93 25.85
N GLU A 106 27.94 5.61 25.74
CA GLU A 106 28.84 4.88 26.65
C GLU A 106 30.27 5.43 26.63
N ARG A 107 30.75 5.88 25.46
CA ARG A 107 32.06 6.55 25.32
C ARG A 107 32.08 7.98 25.83
N LEU A 108 30.93 8.61 26.01
CA LEU A 108 30.80 9.96 26.55
C LEU A 108 30.48 9.96 28.05
N ASP A 109 30.34 8.77 28.66
CA ASP A 109 30.00 8.63 30.07
C ASP A 109 31.16 9.13 30.95
N PRO A 110 30.95 10.16 31.82
CA PRO A 110 32.00 10.79 32.63
C PRO A 110 32.65 9.87 33.67
N GLY A 111 32.19 8.62 33.80
CA GLY A 111 32.82 7.58 34.63
C GLY A 111 33.77 6.63 33.88
N SER A 112 33.88 6.75 32.55
CA SER A 112 34.83 5.97 31.75
C SER A 112 36.20 6.69 31.67
N GLU A 113 37.31 5.95 31.62
CA GLU A 113 38.67 6.50 31.41
C GLU A 113 38.86 6.99 29.96
N THR A 114 37.95 7.83 29.47
CA THR A 114 38.00 8.39 28.12
C THR A 114 38.79 9.70 28.13
N SER A 115 39.72 9.81 27.17
CA SER A 115 40.54 11.00 27.00
C SER A 115 39.66 12.18 26.56
N ALA A 116 39.90 13.39 27.07
CA ALA A 116 39.18 14.60 26.66
C ALA A 116 39.20 14.81 25.12
N ALA A 117 40.23 14.31 24.44
CA ALA A 117 40.34 14.35 22.97
C ALA A 117 39.32 13.43 22.25
N GLU A 118 38.92 12.32 22.86
CA GLU A 118 37.93 11.38 22.31
C GLU A 118 36.52 11.94 22.43
N VAL A 119 36.21 12.61 23.55
CA VAL A 119 34.96 13.33 23.76
C VAL A 119 34.80 14.47 22.73
N GLU A 120 35.87 15.21 22.46
CA GLU A 120 35.86 16.30 21.48
C GLU A 120 35.75 15.79 20.03
N ALA A 121 36.38 14.65 19.72
CA ALA A 121 36.26 14.02 18.41
C ALA A 121 34.85 13.48 18.13
N VAL A 122 34.20 12.90 19.15
CA VAL A 122 32.80 12.45 19.06
C VAL A 122 31.85 13.64 18.92
N ALA A 123 32.08 14.75 19.63
CA ALA A 123 31.30 15.97 19.49
C ALA A 123 31.38 16.54 18.06
N ARG A 124 32.59 16.61 17.48
CA ARG A 124 32.79 17.04 16.07
C ARG A 124 32.13 16.07 15.08
N ALA A 125 32.20 14.77 15.32
CA ALA A 125 31.52 13.79 14.47
C ALA A 125 29.99 13.94 14.51
N MET A 126 29.40 14.18 15.69
CA MET A 126 27.96 14.45 15.82
C MET A 126 27.55 15.72 15.08
N GLU A 127 28.32 16.80 15.17
CA GLU A 127 28.04 18.06 14.45
C GLU A 127 28.01 17.86 12.93
N THR A 128 28.95 17.09 12.38
CA THR A 128 28.96 16.77 10.94
C THR A 128 27.76 15.92 10.53
N VAL A 129 27.35 14.94 11.34
CA VAL A 129 26.17 14.10 11.08
C VAL A 129 24.89 14.93 11.14
N THR A 130 24.77 15.88 12.06
CA THR A 130 23.62 16.80 12.14
C THR A 130 23.57 17.72 10.91
N SER A 131 24.71 18.19 10.41
CA SER A 131 24.76 19.03 9.20
C SER A 131 24.38 18.26 7.92
N CYS A 132 24.71 16.97 7.84
CA CYS A 132 24.38 16.10 6.70
C CYS A 132 22.92 15.60 6.73
N ALA A 133 22.23 15.70 7.87
CA ALA A 133 20.91 15.14 8.09
C ALA A 133 19.73 16.01 7.58
N GLY A 134 20.00 17.20 7.03
CA GLY A 134 18.98 18.13 6.53
C GLY A 134 18.10 17.60 5.38
N ASN A 135 18.33 16.38 4.88
CA ASN A 135 17.74 15.88 3.64
C ASN A 135 16.73 14.73 3.82
N ALA A 136 16.47 14.25 5.04
CA ALA A 136 15.52 13.16 5.27
C ALA A 136 14.67 13.42 6.52
N GLY A 137 13.37 13.70 6.31
CA GLY A 137 12.39 14.15 7.32
C GLY A 137 12.15 13.27 8.55
N GLN A 138 12.93 12.22 8.78
CA GLN A 138 12.95 11.46 10.04
C GLN A 138 13.97 11.99 11.06
N VAL A 139 14.96 12.79 10.65
CA VAL A 139 15.99 13.31 11.57
C VAL A 139 15.55 14.57 12.31
N GLN A 140 14.60 15.33 11.75
CA GLN A 140 14.11 16.56 12.38
C GLN A 140 13.38 16.28 13.71
N ALA A 141 12.57 15.22 13.77
CA ALA A 141 11.89 14.80 15.00
C ALA A 141 12.87 14.29 16.09
N LEU A 142 13.98 13.66 15.69
CA LEU A 142 15.04 13.22 16.61
C LEU A 142 15.92 14.40 17.08
N GLY A 143 16.16 15.39 16.21
CA GLY A 143 16.86 16.63 16.57
C GLY A 143 16.09 17.47 17.58
N GLU A 144 14.77 17.54 17.45
CA GLU A 144 13.89 18.21 18.42
C GLU A 144 13.93 17.51 19.79
N MET A 145 13.88 16.17 19.82
CA MET A 145 14.03 15.42 21.08
C MET A 145 15.41 15.57 21.73
N LEU A 146 16.48 15.61 20.94
CA LEU A 146 17.85 15.78 21.46
C LEU A 146 18.09 17.19 22.01
N SER A 147 17.57 18.22 21.34
CA SER A 147 17.67 19.60 21.85
C SER A 147 16.92 19.76 23.17
N ALA A 148 15.76 19.13 23.33
CA ALA A 148 15.03 19.10 24.59
C ALA A 148 15.85 18.43 25.72
N LEU A 149 16.51 17.30 25.44
CA LEU A 149 17.31 16.58 26.43
C LEU A 149 18.57 17.35 26.87
N VAL A 150 19.25 18.03 25.93
CA VAL A 150 20.42 18.86 26.21
C VAL A 150 20.05 20.07 27.08
N VAL A 151 18.91 20.70 26.81
CA VAL A 151 18.39 21.79 27.64
C VAL A 151 18.09 21.32 29.06
N GLN A 152 17.54 20.12 29.21
CA GLN A 152 17.23 19.51 30.50
C GLN A 152 18.50 19.12 31.29
N THR A 153 19.55 18.71 30.60
CA THR A 153 20.84 18.37 31.24
C THR A 153 21.56 19.64 31.72
N ARG A 154 21.50 20.73 30.95
CA ARG A 154 22.02 22.04 31.36
C ARG A 154 21.27 22.66 32.53
N SER A 155 19.94 22.54 32.57
CA SER A 155 19.16 23.06 33.71
C SER A 155 19.45 22.27 35.01
N VAL A 156 19.64 20.95 34.91
CA VAL A 156 20.04 20.12 36.05
C VAL A 156 21.47 20.43 36.53
N GLN A 157 22.41 20.68 35.62
CA GLN A 157 23.77 21.11 35.97
C GLN A 157 23.80 22.50 36.62
N ALA A 158 22.96 23.44 36.15
CA ALA A 158 22.84 24.77 36.76
C ALA A 158 22.25 24.70 38.18
N VAL A 159 21.24 23.85 38.40
CA VAL A 159 20.64 23.64 39.73
C VAL A 159 21.65 23.00 40.69
N ARG A 160 22.46 22.04 40.22
CA ARG A 160 23.51 21.41 41.03
C ARG A 160 24.61 22.39 41.45
N ALA A 161 25.07 23.24 40.53
CA ALA A 161 26.05 24.28 40.84
C ALA A 161 25.52 25.32 41.84
N ALA A 162 24.24 25.66 41.77
CA ALA A 162 23.60 26.56 42.74
C ALA A 162 23.45 25.94 44.13
N VAL A 163 23.23 24.62 44.23
CA VAL A 163 23.17 23.89 45.51
C VAL A 163 24.56 23.77 46.15
N GLU A 164 25.61 23.56 45.36
CA GLU A 164 27.01 23.48 45.86
C GLU A 164 27.57 24.84 46.33
N GLN A 165 27.01 25.97 45.88
CA GLN A 165 27.38 27.32 46.35
C GLN A 165 26.61 27.78 47.60
N ALA A 166 25.54 27.06 47.98
CA ALA A 166 24.65 27.43 49.08
C ALA A 166 24.83 26.57 50.35
N GLY A 167 25.74 25.59 50.34
CA GLY A 167 26.13 24.77 51.50
C GLY A 167 27.57 25.03 51.92
#